data_AF-A0A0J9WCY1-F1
#
_entry.id   AF-A0A0J9WCY1-F1
#
_cell.length_a   1.000
_cell.length_b   1.000
_cell.length_c   1.000
_cell.angle_alpha   90.00
_cell.angle_beta   90.00
_cell.angle_gamma   90.00
#
_symmetry.space_group_name_H-M   'P 1'
#
loop_
_entity.id
_entity.type
_entity.pdbx_description
1 polymer ?
#
loop_
_entity_poly.entity_id
_entity_poly.type
_entity_poly.pdbx_seq_one_letter_code
_entity_poly.pdbx_strand_id
1 'polypeptide(L)'
;MSFATPGFDVLNRLALRIDPDAKVLICCRSTCRYALSVKGSAVTTHLRVKHQVEHGERKGLTEFLKGLGQSYLGDPSAAPLPKDGCSEHPDLRVYEGYACRKCPLRTTNFSSLTRHISTQYFQGQPPGKRELDEFYDEVWLQAWTAGSNQSRRYWIVSRGGLATRTSDAIQAHLASIKEQERLSNSGKDTPTHTESGGMRTNSQGDLLRFEEQTL
;
A
#
# COMPACT_ATOMS: atom_id res chain seq x y z
N MET A 1 25.18 21.25 -12.61
CA MET A 1 24.50 22.52 -12.90
C MET A 1 23.00 22.22 -12.95
N SER A 2 22.23 22.70 -11.98
CA SER A 2 20.82 22.36 -11.83
C SER A 2 19.97 23.41 -12.54
N PHE A 3 19.31 23.05 -13.63
CA PHE A 3 18.36 23.92 -14.30
C PHE A 3 17.05 23.92 -13.49
N ALA A 4 16.98 24.76 -12.45
CA ALA A 4 15.72 25.06 -11.81
C ALA A 4 14.86 25.86 -12.81
N THR A 5 13.98 25.17 -13.55
CA THR A 5 13.02 25.84 -14.41
C THR A 5 12.06 26.62 -13.51
N PRO A 6 11.95 27.96 -13.63
CA PRO A 6 11.21 28.81 -12.67
C PRO A 6 9.76 28.38 -12.41
N GLY A 7 9.14 27.69 -13.38
CA GLY A 7 7.78 27.20 -13.29
C GLY A 7 7.56 25.94 -12.44
N PHE A 8 8.56 25.09 -12.26
CA PHE A 8 8.41 23.91 -11.37
C PHE A 8 8.56 24.29 -9.90
N ASP A 9 9.25 25.40 -9.60
CA ASP A 9 9.42 25.91 -8.25
C ASP A 9 8.08 26.40 -7.64
N VAL A 10 7.21 27.03 -8.44
CA VAL A 10 5.86 27.43 -7.98
C VAL A 10 4.99 26.23 -7.64
N LEU A 11 5.10 25.12 -8.39
CA LEU A 11 4.34 23.90 -8.08
C LEU A 11 4.76 23.30 -6.74
N ASN A 12 6.08 23.17 -6.52
CA ASN A 12 6.61 22.63 -5.27
C ASN A 12 6.20 23.47 -4.06
N ARG A 13 6.31 24.81 -4.14
CA ARG A 13 5.89 25.72 -3.06
C ARG A 13 4.41 25.57 -2.71
N LEU A 14 3.57 25.33 -3.71
CA LEU A 14 2.12 25.14 -3.53
C LEU A 14 1.74 23.70 -3.16
N ALA A 15 2.72 22.80 -3.04
CA ALA A 15 2.54 21.36 -2.85
C ALA A 15 1.66 20.75 -3.96
N LEU A 16 1.99 21.10 -5.21
CA LEU A 16 1.42 20.54 -6.42
C LEU A 16 2.48 19.71 -7.15
N ARG A 17 2.07 18.58 -7.73
CA ARG A 17 2.94 17.75 -8.57
C ARG A 17 2.22 17.36 -9.84
N ILE A 18 2.94 17.31 -10.95
CA ILE A 18 2.42 16.74 -12.20
C ILE A 18 2.79 15.25 -12.22
N ASP A 19 1.79 14.40 -12.41
CA ASP A 19 2.01 13.02 -12.86
C ASP A 19 2.12 13.05 -14.39
N PRO A 20 3.29 12.74 -14.96
CA PRO A 20 3.52 12.83 -16.41
C PRO A 20 2.83 11.71 -17.19
N ASP A 21 2.63 10.54 -16.58
CA ASP A 21 2.07 9.37 -17.25
C ASP A 21 0.55 9.50 -17.40
N ALA A 22 -0.12 9.89 -16.31
CA ALA A 22 -1.55 10.18 -16.30
C ALA A 22 -1.89 11.59 -16.80
N LYS A 23 -0.88 12.46 -16.94
CA LYS A 23 -1.02 13.87 -17.36
C LYS A 23 -1.98 14.64 -16.44
N VAL A 24 -1.84 14.49 -15.13
CA VAL A 24 -2.71 15.15 -14.15
C VAL A 24 -1.92 15.98 -13.16
N LEU A 25 -2.55 17.04 -12.65
CA LEU A 25 -1.99 17.86 -11.58
C LEU A 25 -2.55 17.41 -10.24
N ILE A 26 -1.70 16.96 -9.33
CA ILE A 26 -2.04 16.42 -8.01
C ILE A 26 -1.80 17.48 -6.93
N CYS A 27 -2.76 17.65 -6.04
CA CYS A 27 -2.55 18.36 -4.78
C CYS A 27 -1.97 17.40 -3.74
N CYS A 28 -0.68 17.58 -3.40
CA CYS A 28 0.08 16.70 -2.52
C CYS A 28 -0.09 17.02 -1.03
N ARG A 29 -0.87 18.06 -0.68
CA ARG A 29 -1.14 18.40 0.73
C ARG A 29 -1.87 17.24 1.41
N SER A 30 -1.49 16.95 2.65
CA SER A 30 -1.93 15.76 3.42
C SER A 30 -3.45 15.62 3.53
N THR A 31 -4.19 16.73 3.56
CA THR A 31 -5.66 16.75 3.66
C THR A 31 -6.38 16.53 2.32
N CYS A 32 -5.66 16.53 1.20
CA CYS A 32 -6.22 16.35 -0.14
C CYS A 32 -5.72 15.07 -0.80
N ARG A 33 -4.51 15.08 -1.36
CA ARG A 33 -3.91 13.93 -2.05
C ARG A 33 -4.80 13.38 -3.17
N TYR A 34 -5.23 14.26 -4.07
CA TYR A 34 -6.01 13.93 -5.27
C TYR A 34 -5.70 14.91 -6.42
N ALA A 35 -6.00 14.48 -7.64
CA ALA A 35 -5.82 15.25 -8.86
C ALA A 35 -6.90 16.34 -9.03
N LEU A 36 -6.47 17.48 -9.53
CA LEU A 36 -7.27 18.69 -9.75
C LEU A 36 -7.50 18.93 -11.23
N SER A 37 -8.70 19.39 -11.57
CA SER A 37 -8.94 19.94 -12.90
C SER A 37 -8.13 21.22 -13.09
N VAL A 38 -7.47 21.36 -14.23
CA VAL A 38 -6.75 22.58 -14.64
C VAL A 38 -7.60 23.51 -15.50
N LYS A 39 -8.88 23.18 -15.70
CA LYS A 39 -9.82 24.02 -16.45
C LYS A 39 -10.14 25.29 -15.66
N GLY A 40 -10.09 26.43 -16.35
CA GLY A 40 -10.44 27.73 -15.77
C GLY A 40 -9.58 28.07 -14.54
N SER A 41 -10.25 28.43 -13.44
CA SER A 41 -9.62 28.80 -12.16
C SER A 41 -9.75 27.71 -11.09
N ALA A 42 -9.98 26.45 -11.48
CA ALA A 42 -10.25 25.36 -10.54
C ALA A 42 -9.10 25.15 -9.53
N VAL A 43 -7.84 25.13 -9.98
CA VAL A 43 -6.67 24.96 -9.12
C VAL A 43 -6.52 26.13 -8.13
N THR A 44 -6.58 27.37 -8.62
CA THR A 44 -6.42 28.55 -7.77
C THR A 44 -7.56 28.69 -6.77
N THR A 45 -8.79 28.34 -7.16
CA THR A 45 -9.96 28.30 -6.28
C THR A 45 -9.82 27.21 -5.22
N HIS A 46 -9.38 26.02 -5.62
CA HIS A 46 -9.10 24.92 -4.70
C HIS A 46 -8.08 25.33 -3.62
N LEU A 47 -6.93 25.88 -4.03
CA LEU A 47 -5.89 26.34 -3.10
C LEU A 47 -6.41 27.41 -2.13
N ARG A 48 -7.22 28.37 -2.61
CA ARG A 48 -7.84 29.38 -1.75
C ARG A 48 -8.81 28.77 -0.74
N VAL A 49 -9.76 27.97 -1.22
CA VAL A 49 -10.89 27.53 -0.39
C VAL A 49 -10.50 26.39 0.55
N LYS A 50 -9.70 25.43 0.07
CA LYS A 50 -9.32 24.23 0.85
C LYS A 50 -8.06 24.44 1.68
N HIS A 51 -7.16 25.32 1.24
CA HIS A 51 -5.85 25.49 1.86
C HIS A 51 -5.55 26.93 2.29
N GLN A 52 -6.48 27.87 2.11
CA GLN A 52 -6.33 29.28 2.50
C GLN A 52 -5.04 29.91 1.97
N VAL A 53 -4.58 29.49 0.79
CA VAL A 53 -3.37 30.04 0.17
C VAL A 53 -3.67 31.46 -0.32
N GLU A 54 -2.81 32.40 0.05
CA GLU A 54 -2.99 33.81 -0.25
C GLU A 54 -2.94 34.11 -1.76
N HIS A 55 -3.50 35.26 -2.17
CA HIS A 55 -3.50 35.64 -3.59
C HIS A 55 -2.07 35.82 -4.15
N GLY A 56 -1.17 36.45 -3.37
CA GLY A 56 0.21 36.69 -3.78
C GLY A 56 0.98 35.40 -4.10
N GLU A 57 0.75 34.35 -3.33
CA GLU A 57 1.43 33.05 -3.50
C GLU A 57 0.95 32.27 -4.73
N ARG A 58 -0.32 32.47 -5.12
CA ARG A 58 -0.96 31.81 -6.28
C ARG A 58 -0.84 32.63 -7.57
N LYS A 59 -0.30 33.84 -7.50
CA LYS A 59 -0.18 34.74 -8.66
C LYS A 59 0.67 34.08 -9.76
N GLY A 60 0.20 34.13 -11.00
CA GLY A 60 0.88 33.54 -12.15
C GLY A 60 0.68 32.03 -12.32
N LEU A 61 0.05 31.32 -11.37
CA LEU A 61 -0.18 29.88 -11.47
C LEU A 61 -1.09 29.54 -12.65
N THR A 62 -2.17 30.29 -12.84
CA THR A 62 -3.13 30.04 -13.92
C THR A 62 -2.45 30.19 -15.29
N GLU A 63 -1.65 31.25 -15.44
CA GLU A 63 -0.89 31.55 -16.66
C GLU A 63 0.16 30.48 -16.92
N PHE A 64 0.88 30.04 -15.88
CA PHE A 64 1.83 28.93 -15.98
C PHE A 64 1.16 27.63 -16.44
N LEU A 65 0.04 27.23 -15.82
CA LEU A 65 -0.69 26.02 -16.20
C LEU A 65 -1.28 26.10 -17.60
N LYS A 66 -1.74 27.28 -18.03
CA LYS A 66 -2.18 27.53 -19.41
C LYS A 66 -1.01 27.39 -20.39
N GLY A 67 0.18 27.87 -20.03
CA GLY A 67 1.40 27.78 -20.84
C GLY A 67 1.87 26.34 -21.09
N LEU A 68 1.63 25.42 -20.13
CA LEU A 68 1.88 23.99 -20.33
C LEU A 68 0.96 23.37 -21.40
N GLY A 69 -0.23 23.94 -21.57
CA GLY A 69 -1.21 23.52 -22.57
C GLY A 69 -1.96 22.22 -22.21
N GLN A 70 -3.04 21.97 -22.96
CA GLN A 70 -3.89 20.76 -22.79
C GLN A 70 -3.20 19.47 -23.25
N SER A 71 -2.11 19.57 -24.04
CA SER A 71 -1.31 18.42 -24.44
C SER A 71 -0.53 17.80 -23.29
N TYR A 72 -0.22 18.61 -22.26
CA TYR A 72 0.56 18.22 -21.09
C TYR A 72 -0.30 17.88 -19.87
N LEU A 73 -1.47 18.51 -19.71
CA LEU A 73 -2.40 18.25 -18.61
C LEU A 73 -3.83 17.98 -19.12
N GLY A 74 -4.34 16.78 -18.80
CA GLY A 74 -5.67 16.29 -19.15
C GLY A 74 -6.70 16.43 -18.02
N ASP A 75 -7.91 15.94 -18.29
CA ASP A 75 -8.98 15.86 -17.28
C ASP A 75 -8.75 14.65 -16.34
N PRO A 76 -8.61 14.86 -15.02
CA PRO A 76 -8.40 13.76 -14.08
C PRO A 76 -9.48 12.68 -14.10
N SER A 77 -10.71 13.03 -14.50
CA SER A 77 -11.82 12.06 -14.56
C SER A 77 -11.69 11.11 -15.75
N ALA A 78 -10.99 11.54 -16.80
CA ALA A 78 -10.73 10.80 -18.02
C ALA A 78 -9.32 10.18 -18.05
N ALA A 79 -8.49 10.46 -17.04
CA ALA A 79 -7.14 9.95 -16.95
C ALA A 79 -7.11 8.41 -17.00
N PRO A 80 -6.07 7.81 -17.61
CA PRO A 80 -5.91 6.37 -17.63
C PRO A 80 -5.79 5.83 -16.20
N LEU A 81 -6.41 4.69 -15.94
CA LEU A 81 -6.28 4.03 -14.64
C LEU A 81 -5.01 3.18 -14.65
N PRO A 82 -4.19 3.25 -13.57
CA PRO A 82 -3.15 2.27 -13.34
C PRO A 82 -3.71 0.84 -13.33
N LYS A 83 -2.82 -0.12 -13.58
CA LYS A 83 -3.17 -1.55 -13.45
C LYS A 83 -3.39 -1.89 -11.98
N ASP A 84 -4.36 -2.76 -11.71
CA ASP A 84 -4.57 -3.28 -10.36
C ASP A 84 -3.32 -4.03 -9.86
N GLY A 85 -3.06 -3.90 -8.56
CA GLY A 85 -1.91 -4.51 -7.89
C GLY A 85 -0.61 -3.71 -8.04
N CYS A 86 -0.63 -2.54 -8.67
CA CYS A 86 0.52 -1.64 -8.70
C CYS A 86 0.84 -1.12 -7.30
N SER A 87 2.09 -0.67 -7.09
CA SER A 87 2.46 0.04 -5.88
C SER A 87 1.61 1.29 -5.69
N GLU A 88 1.44 1.70 -4.43
CA GLU A 88 0.72 2.93 -4.08
C GLU A 88 1.36 4.16 -4.74
N HIS A 89 0.54 5.02 -5.34
CA HIS A 89 1.01 6.32 -5.81
C HIS A 89 1.32 7.23 -4.60
N PRO A 90 2.55 7.78 -4.49
CA PRO A 90 3.03 8.43 -3.27
C PRO A 90 2.35 9.76 -2.95
N ASP A 91 1.72 10.42 -3.92
CA ASP A 91 0.98 11.68 -3.73
C ASP A 91 -0.54 11.53 -3.63
N LEU A 92 -1.07 10.31 -3.76
CA LEU A 92 -2.52 10.07 -3.71
C LEU A 92 -2.96 9.51 -2.36
N ARG A 93 -4.23 9.72 -2.04
CA ARG A 93 -4.87 9.14 -0.87
C ARG A 93 -5.18 7.67 -1.14
N VAL A 94 -4.79 6.83 -0.18
CA VAL A 94 -5.23 5.43 -0.11
C VAL A 94 -6.54 5.37 0.67
N TYR A 95 -7.49 4.61 0.14
CA TYR A 95 -8.78 4.33 0.75
C TYR A 95 -8.85 2.86 1.10
N GLU A 96 -9.44 2.59 2.25
CA GLU A 96 -9.93 1.27 2.59
C GLU A 96 -11.25 1.02 1.86
N GLY A 97 -11.35 -0.10 1.17
CA GLY A 97 -12.54 -0.41 0.41
C GLY A 97 -12.69 -1.88 0.08
N TYR A 98 -13.57 -2.13 -0.87
CA TYR A 98 -14.04 -3.45 -1.23
C TYR A 98 -14.09 -3.57 -2.75
N ALA A 99 -13.65 -4.72 -3.27
CA ALA A 99 -13.74 -5.07 -4.67
C ALA A 99 -14.63 -6.31 -4.83
N CYS A 100 -15.56 -6.27 -5.77
CA CYS A 100 -16.33 -7.46 -6.14
C CYS A 100 -15.41 -8.45 -6.88
N ARG A 101 -15.44 -9.73 -6.51
CA ARG A 101 -14.65 -10.78 -7.17
C ARG A 101 -15.22 -11.18 -8.54
N LYS A 102 -16.49 -10.86 -8.81
CA LYS A 102 -17.23 -11.31 -9.99
C LYS A 102 -17.35 -10.25 -11.08
N CYS A 103 -17.11 -8.97 -10.77
CA CYS A 103 -17.13 -7.89 -11.76
C CYS A 103 -16.21 -6.72 -11.34
N PRO A 104 -15.94 -5.76 -12.24
CA PRO A 104 -15.02 -4.64 -11.95
C PRO A 104 -15.49 -3.62 -10.90
N LEU A 105 -16.60 -3.86 -10.20
CA LEU A 105 -17.12 -2.92 -9.20
C LEU A 105 -16.19 -2.83 -7.99
N ARG A 106 -15.86 -1.59 -7.61
CA ARG A 106 -15.06 -1.23 -6.44
C ARG A 106 -15.72 -0.09 -5.69
N THR A 107 -15.70 -0.12 -4.36
CA THR A 107 -16.34 0.90 -3.52
C THR A 107 -15.68 1.00 -2.16
N THR A 108 -15.69 2.18 -1.56
CA THR A 108 -15.28 2.39 -0.15
C THR A 108 -16.44 2.19 0.83
N ASN A 109 -17.66 1.98 0.32
CA ASN A 109 -18.86 1.84 1.12
C ASN A 109 -19.39 0.41 1.06
N PHE A 110 -19.36 -0.28 2.20
CA PHE A 110 -19.78 -1.67 2.33
C PHE A 110 -21.27 -1.90 2.04
N SER A 111 -22.15 -0.97 2.43
CA SER A 111 -23.58 -1.06 2.12
C SER A 111 -23.83 -0.99 0.61
N SER A 112 -23.04 -0.21 -0.12
CA SER A 112 -23.10 -0.14 -1.58
C SER A 112 -22.65 -1.45 -2.23
N LEU A 113 -21.61 -2.08 -1.68
CA LEU A 113 -21.16 -3.41 -2.11
C LEU A 113 -22.21 -4.48 -1.86
N THR A 114 -22.76 -4.53 -0.64
CA THR A 114 -23.77 -5.52 -0.25
C THR A 114 -25.00 -5.41 -1.13
N ARG A 115 -25.49 -4.17 -1.34
CA ARG A 115 -26.60 -3.91 -2.27
C ARG A 115 -26.27 -4.38 -3.69
N HIS A 116 -25.07 -4.09 -4.19
CA HIS A 116 -24.65 -4.56 -5.51
C HIS A 116 -24.70 -6.09 -5.59
N ILE A 117 -24.13 -6.80 -4.62
CA ILE A 117 -24.09 -8.27 -4.60
C ILE A 117 -25.50 -8.84 -4.53
N SER A 118 -26.34 -8.35 -3.62
CA SER A 118 -27.73 -8.76 -3.50
C SER A 118 -28.48 -8.59 -4.82
N THR A 119 -28.40 -7.41 -5.44
CA THR A 119 -29.13 -7.13 -6.68
C THR A 119 -28.60 -7.95 -7.86
N GLN A 120 -27.28 -8.10 -8.00
CA GLN A 120 -26.69 -8.73 -9.19
C GLN A 120 -26.64 -10.26 -9.12
N TYR A 121 -26.46 -10.83 -7.93
CA TYR A 121 -26.19 -12.26 -7.77
C TYR A 121 -27.26 -13.00 -6.96
N PHE A 122 -28.11 -12.29 -6.21
CA PHE A 122 -29.13 -12.88 -5.33
C PHE A 122 -30.55 -12.36 -5.59
N GLN A 123 -30.82 -11.79 -6.77
CA GLN A 123 -32.16 -11.32 -7.17
C GLN A 123 -32.78 -10.31 -6.17
N GLY A 124 -31.92 -9.51 -5.52
CA GLY A 124 -32.31 -8.52 -4.52
C GLY A 124 -32.44 -9.08 -3.09
N GLN A 125 -32.31 -10.39 -2.88
CA GLN A 125 -32.30 -10.97 -1.54
C GLN A 125 -30.95 -10.71 -0.83
N PRO A 126 -30.95 -10.43 0.49
CA PRO A 126 -29.71 -10.30 1.25
C PRO A 126 -29.06 -11.69 1.41
N PRO A 127 -27.82 -11.88 0.92
CA PRO A 127 -27.09 -13.13 1.16
C PRO A 127 -26.77 -13.31 2.64
N GLY A 128 -26.62 -14.55 3.08
CA GLY A 128 -26.04 -14.85 4.39
C GLY A 128 -24.59 -14.37 4.47
N LYS A 129 -24.09 -14.10 5.68
CA LYS A 129 -22.73 -13.56 5.88
C LYS A 129 -21.64 -14.41 5.18
N ARG A 130 -21.69 -15.74 5.35
CA ARG A 130 -20.70 -16.65 4.76
C ARG A 130 -20.74 -16.63 3.24
N GLU A 131 -21.94 -16.54 2.65
CA GLU A 131 -22.11 -16.41 1.20
C GLU A 131 -21.57 -15.06 0.72
N LEU A 132 -21.86 -13.97 1.45
CA LEU A 132 -21.39 -12.63 1.10
C LEU A 132 -19.85 -12.55 1.04
N ASP A 133 -19.17 -13.14 2.01
CA ASP A 133 -17.69 -13.16 2.11
C ASP A 133 -17.01 -13.88 0.91
N GLU A 134 -17.75 -14.67 0.14
CA GLU A 134 -17.25 -15.30 -1.10
C GLU A 134 -17.22 -14.36 -2.30
N PHE A 135 -17.93 -13.22 -2.25
CA PHE A 135 -18.13 -12.32 -3.39
C PHE A 135 -17.25 -11.08 -3.41
N TYR A 136 -16.52 -10.78 -2.34
CA TYR A 136 -15.68 -9.59 -2.29
C TYR A 136 -14.34 -9.82 -1.61
N ASP A 137 -13.40 -8.94 -1.95
CA ASP A 137 -12.16 -8.76 -1.23
C ASP A 137 -12.14 -7.40 -0.56
N GLU A 138 -11.65 -7.34 0.67
CA GLU A 138 -11.21 -6.09 1.27
C GLU A 138 -9.88 -5.69 0.62
N VAL A 139 -9.76 -4.44 0.16
CA VAL A 139 -8.64 -3.99 -0.66
C VAL A 139 -8.24 -2.55 -0.30
N TRP A 140 -7.03 -2.17 -0.71
CA TRP A 140 -6.62 -0.77 -0.74
C TRP A 140 -6.91 -0.19 -2.11
N LEU A 141 -7.61 0.94 -2.14
CA LEU A 141 -8.01 1.63 -3.35
C LEU A 141 -7.31 2.98 -3.46
N GLN A 142 -6.96 3.36 -4.68
CA GLN A 142 -6.62 4.75 -5.01
C GLN A 142 -7.50 5.24 -6.16
N ALA A 143 -7.65 6.55 -6.26
CA ALA A 143 -8.40 7.21 -7.32
C ALA A 143 -7.74 8.55 -7.64
N TRP A 144 -7.84 8.97 -8.90
CA TRP A 144 -7.37 10.30 -9.31
C TRP A 144 -8.22 11.40 -8.66
N THR A 145 -9.55 11.27 -8.67
CA THR A 145 -10.46 12.35 -8.29
C THR A 145 -11.01 12.24 -6.87
N ALA A 146 -11.34 13.40 -6.30
CA ALA A 146 -12.24 13.53 -5.16
C ALA A 146 -13.70 13.66 -5.63
N GLY A 147 -14.66 13.06 -4.94
CA GLY A 147 -16.08 12.97 -5.33
C GLY A 147 -16.90 11.92 -4.57
N SER A 148 -18.16 11.71 -4.95
CA SER A 148 -18.99 10.61 -4.43
C SER A 148 -18.64 9.29 -5.15
N ASN A 149 -19.01 8.16 -4.53
CA ASN A 149 -18.62 6.82 -5.00
C ASN A 149 -19.12 6.46 -6.41
N GLN A 150 -20.14 7.13 -6.93
CA GLN A 150 -20.72 6.80 -8.24
C GLN A 150 -19.87 7.26 -9.45
N SER A 151 -19.02 8.27 -9.30
CA SER A 151 -18.17 8.77 -10.42
C SER A 151 -16.67 8.54 -10.23
N ARG A 152 -16.26 8.11 -9.02
CA ARG A 152 -14.86 7.78 -8.76
C ARG A 152 -14.48 6.46 -9.38
N ARG A 153 -13.39 6.50 -10.14
CA ARG A 153 -12.80 5.33 -10.78
C ARG A 153 -11.61 4.88 -9.94
N TYR A 154 -11.80 3.80 -9.19
CA TYR A 154 -10.78 3.23 -8.33
C TYR A 154 -9.95 2.17 -9.06
N TRP A 155 -8.69 2.05 -8.66
CA TRP A 155 -7.84 0.89 -8.91
C TRP A 155 -7.33 0.32 -7.58
N ILE A 156 -6.97 -0.96 -7.59
CA ILE A 156 -6.44 -1.66 -6.42
C ILE A 156 -4.93 -1.45 -6.35
N VAL A 157 -4.41 -1.13 -5.18
CA VAL A 157 -2.97 -0.98 -4.93
C VAL A 157 -2.44 -2.06 -4.01
N SER A 158 -1.17 -2.42 -4.22
CA SER A 158 -0.44 -3.34 -3.36
C SER A 158 0.25 -2.59 -2.23
N ARG A 159 0.01 -3.04 -1.00
CA ARG A 159 0.65 -2.52 0.22
C ARG A 159 1.40 -3.64 0.91
N GLY A 160 2.72 -3.47 1.07
CA GLY A 160 3.57 -4.51 1.67
C GLY A 160 3.61 -5.82 0.87
N GLY A 161 3.36 -5.76 -0.45
CA GLY A 161 3.30 -6.93 -1.34
C GLY A 161 1.94 -7.62 -1.38
N LEU A 162 0.93 -7.12 -0.65
CA LEU A 162 -0.43 -7.67 -0.63
C LEU A 162 -1.40 -6.72 -1.33
N ALA A 163 -2.25 -7.24 -2.20
CA ALA A 163 -3.33 -6.49 -2.85
C ALA A 163 -4.66 -6.56 -2.09
N THR A 164 -4.81 -7.56 -1.22
CA THR A 164 -5.97 -7.75 -0.35
C THR A 164 -5.61 -7.46 1.09
N ARG A 165 -6.56 -6.87 1.81
CA ARG A 165 -6.48 -6.66 3.24
C ARG A 165 -6.87 -7.97 3.91
N THR A 166 -5.93 -8.56 4.63
CA THR A 166 -6.29 -9.55 5.64
C THR A 166 -6.80 -8.81 6.85
N SER A 167 -7.81 -9.36 7.54
CA SER A 167 -8.26 -8.84 8.83
C SER A 167 -7.06 -8.59 9.75
N ASP A 168 -7.07 -7.49 10.50
CA ASP A 168 -5.99 -7.12 11.43
C ASP A 168 -5.63 -8.27 12.39
N ALA A 169 -6.62 -9.09 12.78
CA ALA A 169 -6.41 -10.27 13.62
C ALA A 169 -5.61 -11.37 12.90
N ILE A 170 -5.90 -11.62 11.61
CA ILE A 170 -5.17 -12.57 10.78
C ILE A 170 -3.76 -12.04 10.53
N GLN A 171 -3.61 -10.74 10.28
CA GLN A 171 -2.31 -10.12 10.07
C GLN A 171 -1.43 -10.20 11.33
N ALA A 172 -2.00 -9.92 12.51
CA ALA A 172 -1.32 -10.08 13.79
C ALA A 172 -0.94 -11.54 14.06
N HIS A 173 -1.83 -12.48 13.75
CA HIS A 173 -1.55 -13.91 13.88
C HIS A 173 -0.42 -14.37 12.95
N LEU A 174 -0.44 -13.96 11.67
CA LEU A 174 0.63 -14.26 10.71
C LEU A 174 1.96 -13.63 11.12
N ALA A 175 1.95 -12.40 11.66
CA ALA A 175 3.15 -11.75 12.19
C ALA A 175 3.71 -12.50 13.41
N SER A 176 2.84 -12.96 14.31
CA SER A 176 3.21 -13.79 15.47
C SER A 176 3.82 -15.13 15.04
N ILE A 177 3.27 -15.79 14.01
CA ILE A 177 3.82 -17.04 13.46
C ILE A 177 5.23 -16.79 12.89
N LYS A 178 5.40 -15.74 12.07
CA LYS A 178 6.71 -15.40 11.48
C LYS A 178 7.77 -15.10 12.53
N GLU A 179 7.40 -14.43 13.63
CA GLU A 179 8.34 -14.17 14.73
C GLU A 179 8.72 -15.47 15.46
N GLN A 180 7.73 -16.33 15.73
CA GLN A 180 7.99 -17.65 16.34
C GLN A 180 8.92 -18.50 15.47
N GLU A 181 8.77 -18.47 14.15
CA GLU A 181 9.65 -19.15 13.20
C GLU A 181 11.07 -18.56 13.19
N ARG A 182 11.23 -17.23 13.23
CA ARG A 182 12.56 -16.58 13.35
C ARG A 182 13.28 -17.02 14.62
N LEU A 183 12.59 -17.03 15.75
CA LEU A 183 13.14 -17.46 17.04
C LEU A 183 13.51 -18.95 17.03
N SER A 184 12.66 -19.79 16.42
CA SER A 184 12.91 -21.24 16.32
C SER A 184 14.07 -21.57 15.37
N ASN A 185 14.25 -20.81 14.29
CA ASN A 185 15.32 -21.04 13.31
C ASN A 185 16.68 -20.51 13.80
N SER A 186 16.68 -19.48 14.66
CA SER A 186 17.88 -18.97 15.35
C SER A 186 18.47 -19.97 16.37
N GLY A 187 17.68 -20.96 16.82
CA GLY A 187 18.12 -21.95 17.80
C GLY A 187 18.85 -23.17 17.23
N LYS A 188 19.00 -23.29 15.91
CA LYS A 188 19.65 -24.44 15.26
C LYS A 188 21.12 -24.21 14.88
N ASP A 189 21.62 -22.99 14.99
CA ASP A 189 23.00 -22.64 14.66
C ASP A 189 23.86 -22.50 15.93
N THR A 190 24.06 -23.60 16.67
CA THR A 190 25.12 -23.68 17.69
C THR A 190 26.06 -24.83 17.34
N PRO A 191 27.32 -24.57 16.95
CA PRO A 191 28.28 -25.63 16.66
C PRO A 191 28.76 -26.25 17.98
N THR A 192 28.45 -27.53 18.19
CA THR A 192 29.06 -28.35 19.24
C THR A 192 30.52 -28.58 18.88
N HIS A 193 31.45 -27.95 19.61
CA HIS A 193 32.86 -28.36 19.55
C HIS A 193 33.55 -28.25 20.91
N THR A 194 34.06 -29.42 21.33
CA THR A 194 35.25 -29.70 22.15
C THR A 194 35.33 -29.21 23.58
N GLU A 195 35.48 -30.16 24.50
CA GLU A 195 36.47 -30.02 25.56
C GLU A 195 37.25 -31.32 25.75
N SER A 196 38.57 -31.17 25.64
CA SER A 196 39.59 -32.21 25.75
C SER A 196 40.54 -31.85 26.89
N GLY A 197 40.77 -32.77 27.82
CA GLY A 197 42.11 -33.00 28.40
C GLY A 197 42.33 -32.82 29.91
N GLY A 198 42.57 -33.95 30.60
CA GLY A 198 43.61 -34.19 31.63
C GLY A 198 43.46 -33.56 33.02
N MET A 199 43.91 -34.11 34.16
CA MET A 199 44.78 -35.27 34.49
C MET A 199 44.59 -35.68 35.98
N ARG A 200 44.76 -36.99 36.26
CA ARG A 200 45.44 -37.72 37.38
C ARG A 200 45.37 -37.18 38.84
N THR A 201 45.11 -37.98 39.88
CA THR A 201 45.92 -39.05 40.54
C THR A 201 44.99 -39.81 41.53
N ASN A 202 45.22 -41.01 42.07
CA ASN A 202 46.41 -41.58 42.72
C ASN A 202 46.30 -43.13 42.84
N SER A 203 47.46 -43.72 43.12
CA SER A 203 47.82 -45.13 43.35
C SER A 203 47.07 -45.88 44.48
N GLN A 204 46.97 -47.22 44.39
CA GLN A 204 47.87 -48.17 45.09
C GLN A 204 47.30 -49.62 45.19
N GLY A 205 48.16 -50.64 44.96
CA GLY A 205 48.03 -52.04 45.40
C GLY A 205 47.64 -53.05 44.30
N ASP A 206 48.59 -53.74 43.65
CA ASP A 206 49.16 -55.07 44.02
C ASP A 206 48.18 -56.23 43.72
N LEU A 207 48.50 -57.40 43.13
CA LEU A 207 49.73 -58.06 42.67
C LEU A 207 49.27 -59.35 41.92
N LEU A 208 49.92 -59.71 40.78
CA LEU A 208 50.06 -61.06 40.15
C LEU A 208 48.76 -61.82 39.71
N ARG A 209 48.72 -62.78 38.78
CA ARG A 209 49.66 -63.58 37.98
C ARG A 209 48.81 -64.24 36.86
N PHE A 210 49.37 -64.43 35.64
CA PHE A 210 49.32 -65.59 34.71
C PHE A 210 48.04 -66.48 34.70
N GLU A 211 47.46 -66.96 33.60
CA GLU A 211 48.03 -67.64 32.41
C GLU A 211 46.85 -68.06 31.49
N GLU A 212 47.15 -68.35 30.21
CA GLU A 212 46.52 -69.32 29.28
C GLU A 212 44.98 -69.46 29.14
N GLN A 213 44.35 -69.99 28.08
CA GLN A 213 44.57 -70.26 26.67
C GLN A 213 43.30 -71.05 26.25
N THR A 214 42.92 -70.99 24.98
CA THR A 214 42.08 -71.96 24.23
C THR A 214 40.55 -72.04 24.41
N LEU A 215 39.92 -71.87 23.23
CA LEU A 215 38.65 -72.41 22.69
C LEU A 215 37.32 -71.92 23.29
#